data_AF-A0A7W1S968-F1
#
_entry.id   AF-A0A7W1S968-F1
#
_cell.length_a   1.000
_cell.length_b   1.000
_cell.length_c   1.000
_cell.angle_alpha   90.00
_cell.angle_beta   90.00
_cell.angle_gamma   90.00
#
_symmetry.space_group_name_H-M   'P 1'
#
loop_
_entity.id
_entity.type
_entity.pdbx_description
1 polymer ?
#
loop_
_entity_poly.entity_id
_entity_poly.type
_entity_poly.pdbx_seq_one_letter_code
_entity_poly.pdbx_strand_id
1 'polypeptide(L)'
;MRALQFAQDRLAAGGWRSSRRPLSLTVLMWFSGICAVGAVLAIAAVAAGIEPRMAGGMQVTREQWLVFAAPLVGAIAVLTGLTSIGLRSHRPWARWCFMLISPLILASAAGFTSIGAVPWSLGKVAVIVATAVGLFSAWLLFWQRASLLYFYRIRQAGGGMSSRR
;
A
#
# COMPACT_ATOMS: atom_id res chain seq x y z
N MET A 1 21.32 26.41 31.43
CA MET A 1 19.92 26.22 30.98
C MET A 1 19.60 26.81 29.59
N ARG A 2 20.15 27.97 29.17
CA ARG A 2 19.89 28.56 27.83
C ARG A 2 20.43 27.78 26.62
N ALA A 3 21.53 27.03 26.78
CA ALA A 3 22.11 26.24 25.67
C ALA A 3 21.23 25.05 25.24
N LEU A 4 20.49 24.45 26.18
CA LEU A 4 19.54 23.37 25.89
C LEU A 4 18.30 23.91 25.19
N GLN A 5 17.79 25.08 25.59
CA GLN A 5 16.71 25.77 24.87
C GLN A 5 17.14 26.16 23.45
N PHE A 6 18.37 26.64 23.25
CA PHE A 6 18.86 27.00 21.92
C PHE A 6 19.03 25.78 21.00
N ALA A 7 19.43 24.63 21.54
CA ALA A 7 19.47 23.37 20.80
C ALA A 7 18.06 22.85 20.48
N GLN A 8 17.12 22.98 21.42
CA GLN A 8 15.73 22.59 21.25
C GLN A 8 14.98 23.52 20.27
N ASP A 9 15.30 24.81 20.27
CA ASP A 9 14.81 25.79 19.31
C ASP A 9 15.46 25.64 17.95
N ARG A 10 16.74 25.21 17.84
CA ARG A 10 17.33 24.83 16.54
C ARG A 10 16.77 23.52 16.01
N LEU A 11 16.38 22.57 16.86
CA LEU A 11 15.66 21.37 16.45
C LEU A 11 14.20 21.67 16.06
N ALA A 12 13.57 22.66 16.68
CA ALA A 12 12.24 23.15 16.33
C ALA A 12 12.24 24.04 15.07
N ALA A 13 13.26 24.89 14.89
CA ALA A 13 13.40 25.82 13.78
C ALA A 13 14.08 25.20 12.54
N GLY A 14 14.85 24.13 12.71
CA GLY A 14 15.69 23.52 11.67
C GLY A 14 15.05 22.42 10.82
N GLY A 15 13.78 22.05 11.02
CA GLY A 15 13.23 20.89 10.29
C GLY A 15 11.73 20.81 10.06
N TRP A 16 10.92 21.80 10.45
CA TRP A 16 9.46 21.61 10.52
C TRP A 16 8.63 22.65 9.78
N ARG A 17 9.22 23.35 8.81
CA ARG A 17 8.48 24.14 7.83
C ARG A 17 8.15 23.28 6.61
N SER A 18 7.15 22.41 6.75
CA SER A 18 6.41 22.02 5.57
C SER A 18 4.98 21.62 5.91
N SER A 19 4.04 22.48 5.53
CA SER A 19 2.63 22.12 5.31
C SER A 19 2.45 21.17 4.12
N ARG A 20 3.53 20.65 3.52
CA ARG A 20 3.50 19.67 2.42
C ARG A 20 3.50 18.26 2.97
N ARG A 21 2.83 17.35 2.26
CA ARG A 21 2.90 15.91 2.55
C ARG A 21 4.35 15.46 2.73
N PRO A 22 4.66 14.64 3.74
CA PRO A 22 5.98 14.04 3.85
C PRO A 22 6.30 13.25 2.57
N LEU A 23 7.56 13.31 2.14
CA LEU A 23 8.00 12.76 0.86
C LEU A 23 7.70 11.25 0.76
N SER A 24 7.77 10.52 1.86
CA SER A 24 7.39 9.10 1.95
C SER A 24 5.94 8.84 1.56
N LEU A 25 4.98 9.67 2.01
CA LEU A 25 3.57 9.53 1.64
C LEU A 25 3.30 9.92 0.18
N THR A 26 4.07 10.88 -0.34
CA THR A 26 4.00 11.27 -1.76
C THR A 26 4.52 10.14 -2.66
N VAL A 27 5.67 9.56 -2.32
CA VAL A 27 6.21 8.39 -3.03
C VAL A 27 5.25 7.22 -2.95
N LEU A 28 4.68 6.94 -1.76
CA LEU A 28 3.70 5.88 -1.58
C LEU A 28 2.45 6.09 -2.45
N MET A 29 1.93 7.31 -2.51
CA MET A 29 0.77 7.65 -3.35
C MET A 29 1.04 7.39 -4.83
N TRP A 30 2.19 7.83 -5.34
CA TRP A 30 2.59 7.63 -6.73
C TRP A 30 2.86 6.17 -7.04
N PHE A 31 3.63 5.49 -6.20
CA PHE A 31 3.91 4.07 -6.31
C PHE A 31 2.61 3.26 -6.35
N SER A 32 1.69 3.54 -5.42
CA SER A 32 0.40 2.87 -5.34
C SER A 32 -0.47 3.14 -6.57
N GLY A 33 -0.47 4.37 -7.10
CA GLY A 33 -1.17 4.71 -8.33
C GLY A 33 -0.61 3.96 -9.56
N ILE A 34 0.71 3.92 -9.70
CA ILE A 34 1.39 3.18 -10.79
C ILE A 34 1.10 1.68 -10.67
N CYS A 35 1.14 1.11 -9.47
CA CYS A 35 0.79 -0.29 -9.24
C CYS A 35 -0.67 -0.59 -9.63
N ALA A 36 -1.61 0.29 -9.28
CA ALA A 36 -3.02 0.11 -9.64
C ALA A 36 -3.22 0.12 -11.16
N VAL A 37 -2.62 1.08 -11.86
CA VAL A 37 -2.68 1.17 -13.33
C VAL A 37 -2.01 -0.04 -13.98
N GLY A 38 -0.83 -0.43 -13.50
CA GLY A 38 -0.12 -1.60 -13.99
C GLY A 38 -0.92 -2.90 -13.81
N ALA A 39 -1.61 -3.06 -12.68
CA ALA A 39 -2.47 -4.21 -12.43
C ALA A 39 -3.68 -4.25 -13.38
N VAL A 40 -4.33 -3.11 -13.64
CA VAL A 40 -5.43 -3.01 -14.61
C VAL A 40 -4.94 -3.32 -16.02
N LEU A 41 -3.79 -2.77 -16.43
CA LEU A 41 -3.18 -3.05 -17.73
C LEU A 41 -2.78 -4.52 -17.86
N ALA A 42 -2.28 -5.15 -16.80
CA ALA A 42 -1.96 -6.58 -16.80
C ALA A 42 -3.20 -7.44 -17.00
N ILE A 43 -4.31 -7.14 -16.30
CA ILE A 43 -5.59 -7.83 -16.49
C ILE A 43 -6.12 -7.59 -17.92
N ALA A 44 -6.04 -6.36 -18.42
CA ALA A 44 -6.49 -6.00 -19.77
C ALA A 44 -5.67 -6.69 -20.86
N ALA A 45 -4.35 -6.77 -20.72
CA ALA A 45 -3.46 -7.46 -21.66
C ALA A 45 -3.77 -8.97 -21.74
N VAL A 46 -4.02 -9.57 -20.59
CA VAL A 46 -4.49 -10.96 -20.46
C VAL A 46 -5.88 -11.14 -21.08
N ALA A 47 -6.80 -10.20 -20.87
CA ALA A 47 -8.11 -10.23 -21.50
C ALA A 47 -8.01 -10.05 -23.03
N ALA A 48 -7.05 -9.26 -23.52
CA ALA A 48 -6.80 -9.04 -24.94
C ALA A 48 -6.06 -10.20 -25.64
N GLY A 49 -5.66 -11.25 -24.90
CA GLY A 49 -5.03 -12.44 -25.49
C GLY A 49 -3.53 -12.29 -25.76
N ILE A 50 -2.87 -11.31 -25.14
CA ILE A 50 -1.41 -11.13 -25.23
C ILE A 50 -0.74 -12.18 -24.33
N GLU A 51 -0.16 -13.23 -24.91
CA GLU A 51 0.65 -14.26 -24.20
C GLU A 51 2.12 -13.79 -24.07
N PRO A 52 2.80 -13.97 -22.90
CA PRO A 52 3.00 -15.26 -22.26
C PRO A 52 2.67 -15.28 -20.75
N ARG A 53 1.96 -16.31 -20.28
CA ARG A 53 1.49 -16.42 -18.89
C ARG A 53 2.43 -17.24 -18.04
N MET A 54 3.56 -16.65 -17.67
CA MET A 54 4.32 -17.12 -16.52
C MET A 54 3.73 -16.53 -15.24
N ALA A 55 2.90 -17.29 -14.54
CA ALA A 55 2.54 -16.97 -13.16
C ALA A 55 3.53 -17.70 -12.25
N GLY A 56 4.55 -16.98 -11.79
CA GLY A 56 5.57 -17.57 -10.93
C GLY A 56 6.51 -18.58 -11.62
N GLY A 57 6.71 -18.44 -12.93
CA GLY A 57 7.60 -19.33 -13.69
C GLY A 57 6.95 -20.61 -14.22
N MET A 58 5.64 -20.77 -14.06
CA MET A 58 4.87 -21.83 -14.75
C MET A 58 3.99 -21.25 -15.84
N GLN A 59 3.85 -21.99 -16.95
CA GLN A 59 2.84 -21.69 -17.96
C GLN A 59 1.45 -22.01 -17.39
N VAL A 60 0.64 -20.97 -17.22
CA VAL A 60 -0.76 -21.10 -16.77
C VAL A 60 -1.68 -20.75 -17.92
N THR A 61 -2.68 -21.59 -18.17
CA THR A 61 -3.66 -21.35 -19.24
C THR A 61 -4.46 -20.08 -19.01
N ARG A 62 -5.04 -19.52 -20.08
CA ARG A 62 -5.69 -18.22 -20.01
C ARG A 62 -6.85 -18.18 -19.00
N GLU A 63 -7.65 -19.23 -19.02
CA GLU A 63 -8.83 -19.38 -18.18
C GLU A 63 -8.45 -19.55 -16.71
N GLN A 64 -7.46 -20.40 -16.41
CA GLN A 64 -6.99 -20.61 -15.04
C GLN A 64 -6.42 -19.32 -14.43
N TRP A 65 -5.64 -18.56 -15.19
CA TRP A 65 -5.11 -17.29 -14.69
C TRP A 65 -6.22 -16.26 -14.40
N LEU A 66 -7.23 -16.17 -15.28
CA LEU A 66 -8.36 -15.27 -15.10
C LEU A 66 -9.25 -15.67 -13.92
N VAL A 67 -9.38 -16.97 -13.64
CA VAL A 67 -10.19 -17.47 -12.52
C VAL A 67 -9.48 -17.27 -11.17
N PHE A 68 -8.15 -17.48 -11.11
CA PHE A 68 -7.43 -17.46 -9.83
C PHE A 68 -6.64 -16.17 -9.60
N ALA A 69 -5.85 -15.71 -10.57
CA ALA A 69 -4.94 -14.58 -10.38
C ALA A 69 -5.63 -13.23 -10.61
N ALA A 70 -6.49 -13.10 -11.62
CA ALA A 70 -7.18 -11.84 -11.92
C ALA A 70 -8.03 -11.28 -10.75
N PRO A 71 -8.82 -12.06 -9.99
CA PRO A 71 -9.55 -11.51 -8.85
C PRO A 71 -8.63 -11.01 -7.74
N LEU A 72 -7.51 -11.70 -7.48
CA LEU A 72 -6.51 -11.25 -6.51
C LEU A 72 -5.84 -9.96 -6.98
N VAL A 73 -5.36 -9.92 -8.22
CA VAL A 73 -4.71 -8.74 -8.81
C VAL A 73 -5.68 -7.56 -8.86
N GLY A 74 -6.95 -7.82 -9.19
CA GLY A 74 -8.02 -6.82 -9.18
C GLY A 74 -8.27 -6.26 -7.78
N ALA A 75 -8.33 -7.12 -6.75
CA ALA A 75 -8.49 -6.68 -5.37
C ALA A 75 -7.29 -5.83 -4.90
N ILE A 76 -6.06 -6.22 -5.24
CA ILE A 76 -4.86 -5.41 -4.98
C ILE A 76 -4.92 -4.08 -5.72
N ALA A 77 -5.35 -4.06 -6.99
CA ALA A 77 -5.51 -2.85 -7.79
C ALA A 77 -6.52 -1.87 -7.16
N VAL A 78 -7.65 -2.40 -6.66
CA VAL A 78 -8.66 -1.60 -5.96
C VAL A 78 -8.09 -1.03 -4.66
N LEU A 79 -7.43 -1.85 -3.84
CA LEU A 79 -6.85 -1.39 -2.57
C LEU A 79 -5.74 -0.36 -2.76
N THR A 80 -4.88 -0.55 -3.76
CA THR A 80 -3.83 0.42 -4.13
C THR A 80 -4.43 1.70 -4.72
N GLY A 81 -5.41 1.59 -5.60
CA GLY A 81 -6.17 2.75 -6.11
C GLY A 81 -6.83 3.55 -4.99
N LEU A 82 -7.54 2.89 -4.07
CA LEU A 82 -8.15 3.50 -2.89
C LEU A 82 -7.11 4.14 -1.97
N THR A 83 -5.94 3.51 -1.83
CA THR A 83 -4.83 4.10 -1.07
C THR A 83 -4.35 5.39 -1.71
N SER A 84 -4.12 5.39 -3.03
CA SER A 84 -3.66 6.58 -3.76
C SER A 84 -4.69 7.72 -3.69
N ILE A 85 -5.99 7.40 -3.91
CA ILE A 85 -7.09 8.36 -3.78
C ILE A 85 -7.20 8.88 -2.35
N GLY A 86 -7.17 7.98 -1.36
CA GLY A 86 -7.25 8.35 0.05
C GLY A 86 -6.08 9.23 0.49
N LEU A 87 -4.87 8.95 0.01
CA LEU A 87 -3.71 9.81 0.23
C LEU A 87 -3.90 11.17 -0.45
N ARG A 88 -4.39 11.19 -1.70
CA ARG A 88 -4.70 12.41 -2.46
C ARG A 88 -5.78 13.28 -1.79
N SER A 89 -6.78 12.67 -1.19
CA SER A 89 -7.87 13.36 -0.48
C SER A 89 -7.58 13.62 0.99
N HIS A 90 -6.32 13.44 1.45
CA HIS A 90 -5.92 13.66 2.84
C HIS A 90 -6.78 12.88 3.83
N ARG A 91 -7.04 11.60 3.54
CA ARG A 91 -7.97 10.79 4.32
C ARG A 91 -7.23 9.77 5.20
N PRO A 92 -7.61 9.61 6.49
CA PRO A 92 -6.89 8.75 7.44
C PRO A 92 -7.20 7.26 7.29
N TRP A 93 -8.13 6.87 6.41
CA TRP A 93 -8.46 5.47 6.11
C TRP A 93 -7.54 4.86 5.04
N ALA A 94 -6.82 5.69 4.28
CA ALA A 94 -5.87 5.24 3.25
C ALA A 94 -4.78 4.30 3.80
N ARG A 95 -4.32 4.53 5.04
CA ARG A 95 -3.34 3.66 5.71
C ARG A 95 -3.85 2.25 5.95
N TRP A 96 -5.15 2.10 6.22
CA TRP A 96 -5.79 0.80 6.44
C TRP A 96 -5.95 0.07 5.10
N CYS A 97 -6.36 0.77 4.04
CA CYS A 97 -6.43 0.20 2.69
C CYS A 97 -5.08 -0.39 2.25
N PHE A 98 -3.98 0.33 2.49
CA PHE A 98 -2.66 -0.16 2.13
C PHE A 98 -2.23 -1.35 2.99
N MET A 99 -2.53 -1.31 4.29
CA MET A 99 -2.23 -2.43 5.18
C MET A 99 -2.99 -3.70 4.81
N LEU A 100 -4.22 -3.60 4.31
CA LEU A 100 -5.03 -4.75 3.92
C LEU A 100 -4.45 -5.54 2.74
N ILE A 101 -3.54 -4.95 1.95
CA ILE A 101 -2.88 -5.64 0.83
C ILE A 101 -2.04 -6.82 1.33
N SER A 102 -1.29 -6.67 2.43
CA SER A 102 -0.42 -7.72 2.95
C SER A 102 -1.19 -8.97 3.46
N PRO A 103 -2.21 -8.87 4.34
CA PRO A 103 -3.00 -10.02 4.74
C PRO A 103 -3.81 -10.61 3.58
N LEU A 104 -4.21 -9.80 2.59
CA LEU A 104 -4.86 -10.32 1.38
C LEU A 104 -3.91 -11.21 0.57
N ILE A 105 -2.65 -10.79 0.39
CA ILE A 105 -1.63 -11.60 -0.28
C ILE A 105 -1.32 -12.86 0.54
N LEU A 106 -1.22 -12.76 1.86
CA LEU A 106 -0.99 -13.93 2.73
C LEU A 106 -2.15 -14.93 2.68
N ALA A 107 -3.40 -14.46 2.79
CA ALA A 107 -4.58 -15.31 2.74
C ALA A 107 -4.75 -15.97 1.37
N SER A 108 -4.49 -15.23 0.29
CA SER A 108 -4.54 -15.79 -1.07
C SER A 108 -3.41 -16.77 -1.35
N ALA A 109 -2.17 -16.48 -0.91
CA ALA A 109 -1.06 -17.40 -1.02
C ALA A 109 -1.34 -18.70 -0.25
N ALA A 110 -1.81 -18.59 1.00
CA ALA A 110 -2.22 -19.74 1.80
C ALA A 110 -3.33 -20.54 1.10
N GLY A 111 -4.40 -19.88 0.66
CA GLY A 111 -5.52 -20.53 -0.05
C GLY A 111 -5.08 -21.26 -1.32
N PHE A 112 -4.28 -20.63 -2.17
CA PHE A 112 -3.79 -21.28 -3.40
C PHE A 112 -2.81 -22.42 -3.13
N THR A 113 -1.99 -22.32 -2.08
CA THR A 113 -1.14 -23.45 -1.67
C THR A 113 -1.95 -24.61 -1.11
N SER A 114 -3.01 -24.35 -0.34
CA SER A 114 -3.88 -25.39 0.23
C SER A 114 -4.69 -26.13 -0.83
N ILE A 115 -5.08 -25.46 -1.91
CA ILE A 115 -5.83 -26.05 -3.03
C ILE A 115 -4.89 -26.76 -4.03
N GLY A 116 -3.56 -26.65 -3.86
CA GLY A 116 -2.57 -27.24 -4.78
C GLY A 116 -2.50 -26.52 -6.13
N ALA A 117 -3.12 -25.35 -6.26
CA ALA A 117 -3.16 -24.56 -7.49
C ALA A 117 -1.82 -23.88 -7.81
N VAL A 118 -0.93 -23.73 -6.82
CA VAL A 118 0.36 -23.06 -6.94
C VAL A 118 1.46 -23.89 -6.25
N PRO A 119 2.64 -24.05 -6.88
CA PRO A 119 3.81 -24.68 -6.30
C PRO A 119 4.18 -24.08 -4.96
N TRP A 120 4.56 -24.95 -4.03
CA TRP A 120 4.97 -24.56 -2.69
C TRP A 120 6.14 -23.54 -2.68
N SER A 121 7.03 -23.60 -3.69
CA SER A 121 8.11 -22.63 -3.89
C SER A 121 7.62 -21.20 -4.12
N LEU A 122 6.56 -21.04 -4.93
CA LEU A 122 5.96 -19.75 -5.22
C LEU A 122 5.16 -19.20 -4.04
N GLY A 123 4.44 -20.08 -3.33
CA GLY A 123 3.77 -19.72 -2.09
C GLY A 123 4.74 -19.13 -1.07
N LYS A 124 5.92 -19.74 -0.89
CA LYS A 124 6.97 -19.22 0.03
C LYS A 124 7.48 -17.84 -0.36
N VAL A 125 7.79 -17.62 -1.64
CA VAL A 125 8.27 -16.31 -2.12
C VAL A 125 7.19 -15.25 -1.92
N ALA A 126 5.94 -15.56 -2.26
CA ALA A 126 4.81 -14.66 -2.05
C ALA A 126 4.63 -14.30 -0.56
N VAL A 127 4.74 -15.29 0.33
CA VAL A 127 4.65 -15.07 1.79
C VAL A 127 5.79 -14.18 2.27
N ILE A 128 7.05 -14.47 1.92
CA ILE A 128 8.22 -13.69 2.34
C ILE A 128 8.13 -12.24 1.85
N VAL A 129 7.78 -12.03 0.59
CA VAL A 129 7.62 -10.70 0.02
C VAL A 129 6.46 -9.96 0.69
N ALA A 130 5.33 -10.64 0.93
CA ALA A 130 4.17 -10.04 1.58
C ALA A 130 4.44 -9.63 3.04
N THR A 131 5.17 -10.43 3.81
CA THR A 131 5.56 -10.07 5.18
C THR A 131 6.62 -8.99 5.20
N ALA A 132 7.64 -9.05 4.34
CA ALA A 132 8.67 -8.01 4.26
C ALA A 132 8.05 -6.66 3.88
N VAL A 133 7.21 -6.63 2.84
CA VAL A 133 6.49 -5.43 2.42
C VAL A 133 5.51 -4.99 3.51
N GLY A 134 4.76 -5.90 4.13
CA GLY A 134 3.82 -5.59 5.21
C GLY A 134 4.49 -4.95 6.42
N LEU A 135 5.61 -5.50 6.89
CA LEU A 135 6.40 -4.97 8.00
C LEU A 135 7.03 -3.62 7.65
N PHE A 136 7.60 -3.48 6.46
CA PHE A 136 8.17 -2.21 6.01
C PHE A 136 7.11 -1.11 5.89
N SER A 137 5.93 -1.48 5.40
CA SER A 137 4.78 -0.57 5.29
C SER A 137 4.22 -0.20 6.66
N ALA A 138 4.15 -1.14 7.60
CA ALA A 138 3.77 -0.89 8.98
C ALA A 138 4.72 0.11 9.66
N TRP A 139 6.02 -0.09 9.47
CA TRP A 139 7.05 0.81 9.97
C TRP A 139 6.87 2.23 9.41
N LEU A 140 6.72 2.38 8.09
CA LEU A 140 6.53 3.67 7.45
C LEU A 140 5.23 4.38 7.84
N LEU A 141 4.11 3.66 7.95
CA LEU A 141 2.79 4.24 8.16
C LEU A 141 2.46 4.49 9.64
N PHE A 142 2.93 3.62 10.54
CA PHE A 142 2.57 3.66 11.96
C PHE A 142 3.72 4.07 12.88
N TRP A 143 4.98 3.81 12.50
CA TRP A 143 6.12 4.13 13.36
C TRP A 143 6.78 5.47 13.01
N GLN A 144 6.74 5.86 11.74
CA GLN A 144 7.38 7.10 11.30
C GLN A 144 6.62 8.33 11.82
N ARG A 145 7.29 9.14 12.67
CA ARG A 145 6.73 10.34 13.31
C ARG A 145 6.12 11.33 12.30
N ALA A 146 6.71 11.48 11.12
CA ALA A 146 6.21 12.35 10.06
C ALA A 146 4.82 11.93 9.55
N SER A 147 4.58 10.62 9.41
CA SER A 147 3.30 10.04 8.98
C SER A 147 2.23 10.22 10.05
N LEU A 148 2.57 9.92 11.31
CA LEU A 148 1.66 10.06 12.45
C LEU A 148 1.18 11.51 12.64
N LEU A 149 2.10 12.48 12.60
CA LEU A 149 1.76 13.90 12.74
C LEU A 149 0.85 14.40 11.61
N TYR A 150 1.09 13.92 10.38
CA TYR A 150 0.25 14.25 9.24
C TYR A 150 -1.18 13.69 9.39
N PHE A 151 -1.35 12.42 9.76
CA PHE A 151 -2.67 11.81 9.96
C PHE A 151 -3.38 12.34 11.22
N TYR A 152 -2.63 12.68 12.27
CA TYR A 152 -3.16 13.33 13.47
C TYR A 152 -3.74 14.72 13.13
N ARG A 153 -3.01 15.53 12.36
CA ARG A 153 -3.48 16.85 11.90
C ARG A 153 -4.72 16.75 11.02
N ILE A 154 -4.78 15.77 10.11
CA ILE A 154 -5.97 15.48 9.29
C ILE A 154 -7.18 15.15 10.16
N ARG A 155 -7.00 14.30 11.19
CA ARG A 155 -8.09 13.90 12.08
C ARG A 155 -8.60 15.08 12.91
N GLN A 156 -7.72 15.96 13.38
CA GLN A 156 -8.11 17.18 14.10
C GLN A 156 -8.84 18.19 13.20
N ALA A 157 -8.37 18.39 11.96
CA ALA A 157 -9.03 19.26 10.99
C ALA A 157 -10.43 18.77 10.59
N GLY A 158 -10.62 17.44 10.49
CA GLY A 158 -11.93 16.84 10.23
C GLY A 158 -12.89 16.87 11.44
N GLY A 159 -12.37 16.88 12.67
CA GLY A 159 -13.18 16.92 13.90
C GLY A 159 -13.69 18.32 14.27
N GLY A 160 -12.93 19.37 13.95
CA GLY A 160 -13.26 20.76 14.29
C GLY A 160 -14.46 21.37 13.55
N MET A 161 -14.96 20.71 12.49
CA MET A 161 -16.16 21.15 11.76
C MET A 161 -17.47 20.58 12.31
N SER A 162 -17.43 19.61 13.25
CA SER A 162 -18.65 18.99 13.78
C SER A 162 -19.26 19.68 15.00
N SER A 163 -18.58 20.66 15.62
CA SER A 163 -19.10 21.39 16.79
C SER A 163 -19.68 22.78 16.46
N ARG A 164 -19.96 23.07 15.18
CA ARG A 164 -20.63 24.30 14.73
C ARG A 164 -21.97 24.03 14.03
N ARG A 165 -22.75 23.09 14.54
CA ARG A 165 -24.17 22.97 14.20
C ARG A 165 -24.97 22.72 15.46
#